data_AF-A0A535FRG1-F1
#
_entry.id   AF-A0A535FRG1-F1
#
_cell.length_a   1.000
_cell.length_b   1.000
_cell.length_c   1.000
_cell.angle_alpha   90.00
_cell.angle_beta   90.00
_cell.angle_gamma   90.00
#
_symmetry.space_group_name_H-M   'P 1'
#
loop_
_entity.id
_entity.type
_entity.pdbx_description
1 polymer ?
#
loop_
_entity_poly.entity_id
_entity_poly.type
_entity_poly.pdbx_seq_one_letter_code
_entity_poly.pdbx_strand_id
1 'polypeptide(L)'
;MARREDLLPELALTQMAQAQLALSQGGRGSVPRARSLFEQALGLFQEVGLPGQVLAVQAQLEQLPERSSTRRPFPAGLSSREVEVLCLVAQGKSNRQIAEELVLSEKTVINHLTSIFNKTVTDNRAAATAFAIRHGLA
;
A
#
# COMPACT_ATOMS: atom_id res chain seq x y z
N MET A 1 -20.53 -36.47 6.13
CA MET A 1 -20.08 -35.50 5.11
C MET A 1 -20.72 -34.17 5.44
N ALA A 2 -20.00 -33.30 6.16
CA ALA A 2 -20.49 -31.97 6.54
C ALA A 2 -20.66 -31.15 5.26
N ARG A 3 -21.86 -30.59 5.03
CA ARG A 3 -22.15 -29.79 3.83
C ARG A 3 -21.30 -28.53 3.90
N ARG A 4 -20.77 -28.11 2.75
CA ARG A 4 -20.05 -26.83 2.58
C ARG A 4 -20.83 -25.60 3.11
N GLU A 5 -22.13 -25.73 3.30
CA GLU A 5 -23.07 -24.72 3.78
C GLU A 5 -22.93 -24.44 5.30
N ASP A 6 -22.54 -25.43 6.10
CA ASP A 6 -22.41 -25.29 7.57
C ASP A 6 -21.09 -24.61 8.00
N LEU A 7 -20.12 -24.49 7.10
CA LEU A 7 -18.79 -23.94 7.38
C LEU A 7 -18.68 -22.43 7.13
N LEU A 8 -19.63 -21.84 6.39
CA LEU A 8 -19.65 -20.42 6.06
C LEU A 8 -19.69 -19.50 7.30
N PRO A 9 -20.51 -19.75 8.34
CA PRO A 9 -20.52 -18.89 9.53
C PRO A 9 -19.25 -19.02 10.37
N GLU A 10 -18.69 -20.23 10.51
CA GLU A 10 -17.44 -20.45 11.25
C GLU A 10 -16.24 -19.81 10.55
N LEU A 11 -16.23 -19.85 9.21
CA LEU A 11 -15.20 -19.21 8.39
C LEU A 11 -15.26 -17.68 8.51
N ALA A 12 -16.45 -17.08 8.52
CA ALA A 12 -16.61 -15.63 8.68
C ALA A 12 -16.13 -15.13 10.06
N LEU A 13 -16.45 -15.86 11.13
CA LEU A 13 -15.93 -15.59 12.48
C LEU A 13 -14.41 -15.74 12.55
N THR A 14 -13.86 -16.74 11.87
CA THR A 14 -12.41 -16.96 11.80
C THR A 14 -11.71 -15.80 11.11
N GLN A 15 -12.25 -15.31 10.00
CA GLN A 15 -11.70 -14.16 9.27
C GLN A 15 -11.76 -12.88 10.11
N MET A 16 -12.84 -12.67 10.85
CA MET A 16 -12.97 -11.54 11.79
C MET A 16 -11.91 -11.60 12.91
N ALA A 17 -11.69 -12.77 13.52
CA ALA A 17 -10.66 -12.96 14.54
C ALA A 17 -9.24 -12.73 14.00
N GLN A 18 -8.96 -13.20 12.78
CA GLN A 18 -7.69 -12.95 12.11
C GLN A 18 -7.48 -11.47 11.78
N ALA A 19 -8.53 -10.75 11.40
CA ALA A 19 -8.46 -9.31 11.13
C ALA A 19 -8.09 -8.53 12.39
N GLN A 20 -8.73 -8.85 13.52
CA GLN A 20 -8.44 -8.23 14.82
C GLN A 20 -7.02 -8.56 15.29
N LEU A 21 -6.57 -9.80 15.11
CA LEU A 21 -5.21 -10.21 15.43
C LEU A 21 -4.16 -9.49 14.57
N ALA A 22 -4.45 -9.27 13.28
CA ALA A 22 -3.57 -8.51 12.41
C ALA A 22 -3.40 -7.07 12.90
N LEU A 23 -4.46 -6.44 13.44
CA LEU A 23 -4.38 -5.11 14.04
C LEU A 23 -3.59 -5.12 15.35
N SER A 24 -3.79 -6.13 16.21
CA SER A 24 -3.14 -6.19 17.53
C SER A 24 -1.64 -6.47 17.46
N GLN A 25 -1.18 -7.21 16.44
CA GLN A 25 0.24 -7.55 16.29
C GLN A 25 1.08 -6.34 15.87
N GLY A 26 0.49 -5.35 15.18
CA GLY A 26 1.22 -4.19 14.64
C GLY A 26 2.28 -4.58 13.58
N GLY A 27 2.64 -3.63 12.70
CA GLY A 27 3.68 -3.86 11.70
C GLY A 27 3.40 -3.21 10.34
N ARG A 28 4.44 -3.10 9.49
CA ARG A 28 4.28 -2.64 8.10
C ARG A 28 3.43 -3.67 7.33
N GLY A 29 2.15 -3.38 7.13
CA GLY A 29 1.21 -4.26 6.41
C GLY A 29 0.08 -4.85 7.26
N SER A 30 0.02 -4.56 8.56
CA SER A 30 -1.07 -5.01 9.44
C SER A 30 -2.45 -4.51 8.99
N VAL A 31 -2.54 -3.22 8.66
CA VAL A 31 -3.80 -2.58 8.24
C VAL A 31 -4.32 -3.13 6.89
N PRO A 32 -3.50 -3.25 5.81
CA PRO A 32 -3.94 -3.90 4.57
C PRO A 32 -4.42 -5.33 4.78
N ARG A 33 -3.72 -6.11 5.62
CA ARG A 33 -4.08 -7.50 5.92
C ARG A 33 -5.40 -7.58 6.69
N ALA A 34 -5.59 -6.75 7.70
CA ALA A 34 -6.83 -6.66 8.47
C ALA A 34 -8.02 -6.26 7.60
N ARG A 35 -7.84 -5.28 6.71
CA ARG A 35 -8.89 -4.83 5.77
C ARG A 35 -9.33 -5.96 4.85
N SER A 36 -8.40 -6.66 4.21
CA SER A 36 -8.72 -7.79 3.31
C SER A 36 -9.46 -8.93 4.04
N LEU A 37 -9.15 -9.16 5.31
CA LEU A 37 -9.84 -10.17 6.13
C LEU A 37 -11.26 -9.73 6.51
N PHE A 38 -11.47 -8.46 6.83
CA PHE A 38 -12.82 -7.91 7.06
C PHE A 38 -13.68 -7.93 5.80
N GLU A 39 -13.13 -7.59 4.64
CA GLU A 39 -13.86 -7.64 3.36
C GLU A 39 -14.33 -9.07 3.02
N GLN A 40 -13.50 -10.09 3.30
CA GLN A 40 -13.90 -11.49 3.14
C GLN A 40 -15.00 -11.90 4.13
N ALA A 41 -14.86 -11.51 5.41
CA ALA A 41 -15.86 -11.82 6.44
C ALA A 41 -17.21 -11.17 6.10
N LEU A 42 -17.18 -9.94 5.58
CA LEU A 42 -18.36 -9.20 5.14
C LEU A 42 -19.13 -9.95 4.03
N GLY A 43 -18.43 -10.43 3.01
CA GLY A 43 -19.04 -11.20 1.92
C GLY A 43 -19.73 -12.47 2.43
N LEU A 44 -19.09 -13.21 3.34
CA LEU A 44 -19.67 -14.41 3.94
C LEU A 44 -20.88 -14.08 4.84
N PHE A 45 -20.83 -13.01 5.64
CA PHE A 45 -21.99 -12.61 6.46
C PHE A 45 -23.18 -12.12 5.63
N GLN A 46 -22.92 -11.53 4.47
CA GLN A 46 -23.96 -11.17 3.50
C GLN A 46 -24.60 -12.41 2.87
N GLU A 47 -23.80 -13.42 2.50
CA GLU A 47 -24.29 -14.69 1.96
C GLU A 47 -25.14 -15.47 2.96
N VAL A 48 -24.74 -15.48 4.24
CA VAL A 48 -25.46 -16.18 5.31
C VAL A 48 -26.65 -15.36 5.84
N GLY A 49 -26.78 -14.09 5.46
CA GLY A 49 -27.91 -13.24 5.83
C GLY A 49 -27.89 -12.78 7.29
N LEU A 50 -26.72 -12.43 7.83
CA LEU A 50 -26.53 -11.98 9.22
C LEU A 50 -26.31 -10.45 9.30
N PRO A 51 -27.36 -9.62 9.21
CA PRO A 51 -27.23 -8.17 9.06
C PRO A 51 -26.52 -7.48 10.23
N GLY A 52 -26.65 -8.01 11.46
CA GLY A 52 -25.95 -7.48 12.62
C GLY A 52 -24.43 -7.61 12.53
N GLN A 53 -23.94 -8.70 11.93
CA GLN A 53 -22.50 -8.90 11.72
C GLN A 53 -21.97 -8.07 10.56
N VAL A 54 -22.77 -7.93 9.49
CA VAL A 54 -22.46 -7.04 8.36
C VAL A 54 -22.22 -5.61 8.85
N LEU A 55 -23.13 -5.07 9.68
CA LEU A 55 -23.00 -3.71 10.21
C LEU A 55 -21.78 -3.56 11.11
N ALA A 56 -21.49 -4.55 11.96
CA ALA A 56 -20.32 -4.54 12.83
C ALA A 56 -19.01 -4.51 12.02
N VAL A 57 -18.89 -5.34 10.97
CA VAL A 57 -17.70 -5.38 10.11
C VAL A 57 -17.55 -4.09 9.29
N GLN A 58 -18.65 -3.52 8.79
CA GLN A 58 -18.64 -2.23 8.11
C GLN A 58 -18.12 -1.10 9.01
N ALA A 59 -18.63 -1.01 10.24
CA ALA A 59 -18.17 -0.01 11.21
C ALA A 59 -16.67 -0.17 11.53
N GLN A 60 -16.14 -1.41 11.54
CA GLN A 60 -14.71 -1.65 11.71
C GLN A 60 -13.90 -1.23 10.48
N LEU A 61 -14.39 -1.49 9.27
CA LEU A 61 -13.76 -1.06 8.01
C LEU A 61 -13.68 0.46 7.90
N GLU A 62 -14.72 1.19 8.32
CA GLU A 62 -14.75 2.66 8.35
C GLU A 62 -13.74 3.26 9.33
N GLN A 63 -13.48 2.57 10.44
CA GLN A 63 -12.49 2.98 11.45
C GLN A 63 -11.04 2.68 11.03
N LEU A 64 -10.83 1.80 10.05
CA LEU A 64 -9.49 1.56 9.51
C LEU A 64 -9.06 2.75 8.67
N PRO A 65 -7.82 3.27 8.85
CA PRO A 65 -7.37 4.45 8.12
C PRO A 65 -7.51 4.22 6.62
N GLU A 66 -8.37 5.04 6.00
CA GLU A 66 -8.56 5.10 4.56
C GLU A 66 -7.21 5.36 3.90
N ARG A 67 -6.70 4.36 3.16
CA ARG A 67 -5.63 4.49 2.18
C ARG A 67 -4.25 4.82 2.76
N SER A 68 -3.65 3.85 3.46
CA SER A 68 -2.26 3.53 3.09
C SER A 68 -2.33 2.80 1.76
N SER A 69 -2.25 3.57 0.69
CA SER A 69 -2.25 3.14 -0.70
C SER A 69 -1.40 1.89 -0.91
N THR A 70 -2.06 0.73 -0.96
CA THR A 70 -1.59 -0.45 -1.69
C THR A 70 -1.72 -0.19 -3.18
N ARG A 71 -1.20 0.96 -3.65
CA ARG A 71 -0.68 1.02 -5.02
C ARG A 71 0.42 -0.03 -5.03
N ARG A 72 0.41 -0.94 -6.02
CA ARG A 72 1.46 -1.98 -6.17
C ARG A 72 2.80 -1.37 -5.74
N PRO A 73 3.56 -2.02 -4.85
CA PRO A 73 4.79 -1.44 -4.37
C PRO A 73 5.63 -1.09 -5.59
N PHE A 74 5.95 0.19 -5.74
CA PHE A 74 6.87 0.61 -6.79
C PHE A 74 8.20 -0.13 -6.59
N PRO A 75 8.99 -0.32 -7.66
CA PRO A 75 10.27 -1.00 -7.58
C PRO A 75 11.08 -0.51 -6.38
N ALA A 76 11.71 -1.44 -5.64
CA ALA A 76 12.51 -1.14 -4.46
C ALA A 76 11.77 -0.43 -3.30
N GLY A 77 10.44 -0.51 -3.23
CA GLY A 77 9.66 0.07 -2.13
C GLY A 77 9.61 1.60 -2.17
N LEU A 78 9.72 2.18 -3.36
CA LEU A 78 9.55 3.61 -3.56
C LEU A 78 8.11 4.04 -3.25
N SER A 79 7.97 5.24 -2.69
CA SER A 79 6.70 5.93 -2.56
C SER A 79 6.30 6.58 -3.89
N SER A 80 5.01 6.92 -4.06
CA SER A 80 4.54 7.64 -5.25
C SER A 80 5.36 8.90 -5.54
N ARG A 81 5.72 9.66 -4.50
CA ARG A 81 6.45 10.91 -4.66
C ARG A 81 7.90 10.69 -5.09
N GLU A 82 8.55 9.65 -4.58
CA GLU A 82 9.90 9.28 -5.01
C GLU A 82 9.91 8.79 -6.45
N VAL A 83 8.86 8.11 -6.91
CA VAL A 83 8.72 7.73 -8.31
C VAL A 83 8.57 8.95 -9.21
N GLU A 84 7.72 9.92 -8.86
CA GLU A 84 7.59 11.17 -9.62
C GLU A 84 8.94 11.88 -9.78
N VAL A 85 9.71 12.00 -8.69
CA VAL A 85 11.07 12.56 -8.73
C VAL A 85 11.97 11.74 -9.65
N LEU A 86 11.96 10.41 -9.53
CA LEU A 86 12.79 9.51 -10.32
C LEU A 86 12.45 9.54 -11.82
N CYS A 87 11.17 9.65 -12.19
CA CYS A 87 10.74 9.83 -13.58
C CYS A 87 11.34 11.10 -14.19
N LEU A 88 11.28 12.23 -13.46
CA LEU A 88 11.84 13.50 -13.94
C LEU A 88 13.36 13.48 -14.02
N VAL A 89 14.02 12.74 -13.11
CA VAL A 89 15.47 12.47 -13.21
C VAL A 89 15.78 11.69 -14.48
N ALA A 90 14.98 10.69 -14.82
CA ALA A 90 15.16 9.90 -16.04
C ALA A 90 14.96 10.72 -17.32
N GLN A 91 14.10 11.74 -17.27
CA GLN A 91 13.91 12.74 -18.33
C GLN A 91 15.05 13.78 -18.41
N GLY A 92 16.06 13.71 -17.54
CA GLY A 92 17.21 14.62 -17.55
C GLY A 92 16.95 15.99 -16.91
N LYS A 93 15.84 16.17 -16.19
CA LYS A 93 15.53 17.43 -15.48
C LYS A 93 16.58 17.68 -14.38
N SER A 94 16.90 18.94 -14.07
CA SER A 94 17.74 19.31 -12.93
C SER A 94 16.95 19.33 -11.61
N ASN A 95 17.62 19.34 -10.45
CA ASN A 95 16.93 19.41 -9.15
C ASN A 95 16.03 20.65 -9.03
N ARG A 96 16.47 21.78 -9.59
CA ARG A 96 15.69 23.01 -9.68
C ARG A 96 14.44 22.85 -10.54
N GLN A 97 14.57 22.27 -11.73
CA GLN A 97 13.41 22.02 -12.61
C GLN A 97 12.41 21.05 -11.96
N ILE A 98 12.90 20.01 -11.27
CA ILE A 98 12.05 19.08 -10.51
C ILE A 98 11.34 19.82 -9.38
N ALA A 99 12.05 20.68 -8.66
CA ALA A 99 11.49 21.47 -7.57
C ALA A 99 10.37 22.40 -8.07
N GLU A 100 10.58 23.07 -9.20
CA GLU A 100 9.58 23.91 -9.85
C GLU A 100 8.35 23.11 -10.31
N GLU A 101 8.57 21.99 -11.01
CA GLU A 101 7.50 21.15 -11.58
C GLU A 101 6.66 20.45 -10.50
N LEU A 102 7.29 20.07 -9.40
CA LEU A 102 6.65 19.38 -8.29
C LEU A 102 6.21 20.32 -7.16
N VAL A 103 6.44 21.63 -7.27
CA VAL A 103 6.16 22.63 -6.23
C VAL A 103 6.82 22.26 -4.89
N LEU A 104 8.13 22.01 -4.93
CA LEU A 104 8.99 21.67 -3.80
C LEU A 104 10.16 22.64 -3.68
N SER A 105 10.89 22.57 -2.57
CA SER A 105 12.22 23.18 -2.47
C SER A 105 13.29 22.26 -3.08
N GLU A 106 14.38 22.83 -3.62
CA GLU A 106 15.52 22.04 -4.10
C GLU A 106 16.10 21.12 -3.00
N LYS A 107 16.11 21.59 -1.75
CA LYS A 107 16.53 20.80 -0.59
C LYS A 107 15.63 19.57 -0.40
N THR A 108 14.32 19.72 -0.59
CA THR A 108 13.37 18.61 -0.52
C THR A 108 13.60 17.60 -1.64
N VAL A 109 13.89 18.06 -2.85
CA VAL A 109 14.25 17.17 -3.98
C VAL A 109 15.53 16.40 -3.68
N ILE A 110 16.56 17.05 -3.13
CA ILE A 110 17.81 16.39 -2.71
C ILE A 110 17.52 15.30 -1.68
N ASN A 111 16.68 15.58 -0.68
CA ASN A 111 16.31 14.59 0.33
C ASN A 111 15.57 13.39 -0.30
N HIS A 112 14.68 13.62 -1.26
CA HIS A 112 14.03 12.54 -2.01
C HIS A 112 15.06 11.72 -2.79
N LEU A 113 16.02 12.35 -3.48
CA LEU A 113 17.08 11.65 -4.20
C LEU A 113 17.95 10.80 -3.29
N THR A 114 18.33 11.29 -2.10
CA THR A 114 19.06 10.49 -1.11
C THR A 114 18.27 9.25 -0.71
N SER A 115 16.96 9.38 -0.47
CA SER A 115 16.12 8.23 -0.14
C SER A 115 15.98 7.25 -1.31
N ILE A 116 15.84 7.76 -2.54
CA ILE A 116 15.78 6.97 -3.77
C ILE A 116 17.08 6.16 -3.94
N PHE A 117 18.24 6.80 -3.79
CA PHE A 117 19.55 6.14 -3.93
C PHE A 117 19.71 5.00 -2.93
N ASN A 118 19.31 5.24 -1.67
CA ASN A 118 19.35 4.21 -0.63
C ASN A 118 18.39 3.04 -0.92
N LYS A 119 17.18 3.32 -1.43
CA LYS A 119 16.19 2.29 -1.73
C LYS A 119 16.55 1.47 -2.96
N THR A 120 17.01 2.14 -4.01
CA THR A 120 17.33 1.52 -5.31
C THR A 120 18.75 0.94 -5.37
N VAL A 121 19.56 1.16 -4.33
CA VAL A 121 20.96 0.74 -4.23
C VAL A 121 21.76 1.29 -5.42
N THR A 122 21.65 2.60 -5.65
CA THR A 122 22.35 3.31 -6.72
C THR A 122 23.21 4.42 -6.15
N ASP A 123 24.43 4.55 -6.64
CA ASP A 123 25.41 5.48 -6.06
C ASP A 123 25.36 6.89 -6.66
N ASN A 124 24.70 7.07 -7.81
CA ASN A 124 24.65 8.35 -8.49
C ASN A 124 23.40 8.51 -9.37
N ARG A 125 23.22 9.74 -9.87
CA ARG A 125 22.10 10.13 -10.73
C ARG A 125 21.98 9.26 -11.99
N ALA A 126 23.09 8.96 -12.65
CA ALA A 126 23.08 8.14 -13.87
C ALA A 126 22.64 6.70 -13.58
N ALA A 127 23.09 6.11 -12.47
CA ALA A 127 22.66 4.80 -12.01
C ALA A 127 21.16 4.78 -11.65
N ALA A 128 20.65 5.84 -11.02
CA ALA A 128 19.21 5.98 -10.75
C ALA A 128 18.39 6.13 -12.05
N THR A 129 18.87 6.88 -13.05
CA THR A 129 18.24 6.95 -14.38
C THR A 129 18.19 5.58 -15.05
N ALA A 130 19.31 4.83 -15.03
CA ALA A 130 19.34 3.47 -15.58
C ALA A 130 18.37 2.52 -14.86
N PHE A 131 18.26 2.65 -13.53
CA PHE A 131 17.25 1.93 -12.75
C PHE A 131 15.83 2.26 -13.22
N ALA A 132 15.50 3.55 -13.37
CA ALA A 132 14.19 3.98 -13.82
C ALA A 132 13.81 3.37 -15.18
N ILE A 133 14.72 3.40 -16.15
CA ILE A 133 14.53 2.82 -17.49
C ILE A 133 14.29 1.31 -17.40
N ARG A 134 15.14 0.58 -16.68
CA ARG A 134 15.03 -0.88 -16.52
C ARG A 134 13.70 -1.31 -15.90
N HIS A 135 13.12 -0.46 -15.07
CA HIS A 135 11.85 -0.71 -14.40
C HIS A 135 10.63 -0.05 -15.07
N GLY A 136 10.79 0.55 -16.25
CA GLY A 136 9.68 1.16 -17.00
C GLY A 136 9.10 2.42 -16.34
N LEU A 137 9.94 3.18 -15.63
CA LEU A 137 9.58 4.42 -14.95
C LEU A 137 10.07 5.68 -15.69
N ALA A 138 10.69 5.54 -16.87
CA ALA A 138 11.21 6.64 -17.67
C ALA A 138 10.23 7.02 -18.79
#